data_AF-A0AA35VU52-F1
#
_entry.id   AF-A0AA35VU52-F1
#
_cell.length_a   1.000
_cell.length_b   1.000
_cell.length_c   1.000
_cell.angle_alpha   90.00
_cell.angle_beta   90.00
_cell.angle_gamma   90.00
#
_symmetry.space_group_name_H-M   'P 1'
#
loop_
_entity.id
_entity.type
_entity.pdbx_description
1 polymer ?
#
loop_
_entity_poly.entity_id
_entity_poly.type
_entity_poly.pdbx_seq_one_letter_code
_entity_poly.pdbx_strand_id
1 'polypeptide(L)'
;MNSVIHECYEAYSTLRNEMGRWLKQSMLLDPPGPNDGGEDEANYALAWFPHYLITGDATVLQHFDTLKTALLGWVKRDCVHGYEPKAEAHHGPEPFLLFLPRYIGLMPEDTEATMLLTDAAEHIGNWVPEIPPWYDYDRDTFIGYNIGSKIVTNDEKDAYEMAEHFRFIHIAIAASRVTGEERYLTWALRYGRKRAERLISAPDPMPLLWTLDGEGFDEATVNEKNLQRLVGKFAPHPR
;
A
#
# COMPACT_ATOMS: atom_id res chain seq x y z
N MET A 1 -29.51 14.50 -31.57
CA MET A 1 -28.75 13.91 -30.45
C MET A 1 -27.34 14.46 -30.57
N ASN A 2 -26.77 15.00 -29.48
CA ASN A 2 -25.58 15.88 -29.51
C ASN A 2 -24.34 15.11 -30.02
N SER A 3 -23.68 15.56 -31.11
CA SER A 3 -22.61 14.78 -31.79
C SER A 3 -21.47 14.41 -30.84
N VAL A 4 -21.13 15.32 -29.92
CA VAL A 4 -20.11 15.10 -28.89
C VAL A 4 -20.44 13.91 -27.99
N ILE A 5 -21.71 13.73 -27.59
CA ILE A 5 -22.11 12.59 -26.75
C ILE A 5 -21.95 11.27 -27.52
N HIS A 6 -22.26 11.29 -28.82
CA HIS A 6 -22.10 10.11 -29.67
C HIS A 6 -20.63 9.74 -29.85
N GLU A 7 -19.77 10.72 -30.18
CA GLU A 7 -18.32 10.53 -30.29
C GLU A 7 -17.69 10.05 -28.98
N CYS A 8 -18.08 10.64 -27.83
CA CYS A 8 -17.63 10.18 -26.53
C CYS A 8 -18.05 8.73 -26.25
N TYR A 9 -19.27 8.34 -26.62
CA TYR A 9 -19.76 6.98 -26.44
C TYR A 9 -19.01 5.97 -27.33
N GLU A 10 -18.69 6.32 -28.56
CA GLU A 10 -17.90 5.47 -29.46
C GLU A 10 -16.47 5.28 -28.96
N ALA A 11 -15.81 6.36 -28.53
CA ALA A 11 -14.48 6.31 -27.93
C ALA A 11 -14.46 5.46 -26.65
N TYR A 12 -15.44 5.67 -25.76
CA TYR A 12 -15.62 4.87 -24.56
C TYR A 12 -15.83 3.38 -24.89
N SER A 13 -16.69 3.07 -25.85
CA SER A 13 -16.99 1.68 -26.23
C SER A 13 -15.78 0.98 -26.81
N THR A 14 -14.99 1.69 -27.62
CA THR A 14 -13.73 1.20 -28.19
C THR A 14 -12.71 0.89 -27.09
N LEU A 15 -12.44 1.87 -26.21
CA LEU A 15 -11.51 1.70 -25.10
C LEU A 15 -11.94 0.56 -24.17
N ARG A 16 -13.24 0.47 -23.84
CA ARG A 16 -13.78 -0.62 -23.02
C ARG A 16 -13.47 -2.00 -23.64
N ASN A 17 -13.67 -2.14 -24.95
CA ASN A 17 -13.41 -3.41 -25.64
C ASN A 17 -11.92 -3.72 -25.75
N GLU A 18 -11.07 -2.71 -25.95
CA GLU A 18 -9.62 -2.85 -25.93
C GLU A 18 -9.12 -3.29 -24.57
N MET A 19 -9.55 -2.62 -23.49
CA MET A 19 -9.23 -3.03 -22.12
C MET A 19 -9.68 -4.46 -21.86
N GLY A 20 -10.91 -4.84 -22.24
CA GLY A 20 -11.38 -6.22 -22.05
C GLY A 20 -10.54 -7.27 -22.77
N ARG A 21 -10.00 -6.95 -23.96
CA ARG A 21 -9.07 -7.84 -24.69
C ARG A 21 -7.70 -7.91 -24.01
N TRP A 22 -7.15 -6.75 -23.63
CA TRP A 22 -5.87 -6.67 -22.94
C TRP A 22 -5.89 -7.45 -21.62
N LEU A 23 -6.93 -7.30 -20.80
CA LEU A 23 -7.08 -8.04 -19.54
C LEU A 23 -7.06 -9.55 -19.74
N LYS A 24 -7.85 -10.06 -20.70
CA LYS A 24 -7.89 -11.49 -21.02
C LYS A 24 -6.54 -12.00 -21.51
N GLN A 25 -5.83 -11.18 -22.27
CA GLN A 25 -4.48 -11.51 -22.70
C GLN A 25 -3.49 -11.53 -21.52
N SER A 26 -3.53 -10.53 -20.64
CA SER A 26 -2.66 -10.45 -19.46
C SER A 26 -2.85 -11.66 -18.55
N MET A 27 -4.09 -12.08 -18.27
CA MET A 27 -4.39 -13.29 -17.49
C MET A 27 -3.76 -14.58 -18.06
N LEU A 28 -3.51 -14.63 -19.38
CA LEU A 28 -2.91 -15.80 -20.05
C LEU A 28 -1.39 -15.74 -20.10
N LEU A 29 -0.82 -14.52 -20.16
CA LEU A 29 0.61 -14.31 -20.33
C LEU A 29 1.37 -14.20 -19.02
N ASP A 30 0.69 -13.86 -17.94
CA ASP A 30 1.28 -13.62 -16.63
C ASP A 30 0.76 -14.66 -15.62
N PRO A 31 1.15 -15.95 -15.77
CA PRO A 31 0.86 -16.94 -14.74
C PRO A 31 1.61 -16.57 -13.46
N PRO A 32 1.20 -17.11 -12.29
CA PRO A 32 1.87 -16.82 -11.03
C PRO A 32 3.38 -16.99 -11.16
N GLY A 33 4.14 -16.00 -10.69
CA GLY A 33 5.60 -16.05 -10.69
C GLY A 33 6.16 -17.22 -9.87
N PRO A 34 7.51 -17.35 -9.80
CA PRO A 34 8.17 -18.43 -9.05
C PRO A 34 7.85 -18.48 -7.55
N ASN A 35 7.25 -17.43 -6.99
CA ASN A 35 6.78 -17.36 -5.61
C ASN A 35 5.29 -17.75 -5.46
N ASP A 36 4.72 -18.43 -6.46
CA ASP A 36 3.28 -18.69 -6.64
C ASP A 36 2.41 -17.41 -6.71
N GLY A 37 3.05 -16.26 -6.96
CA GLY A 37 2.44 -14.94 -7.14
C GLY A 37 1.68 -14.39 -5.93
N GLY A 38 0.96 -13.29 -6.16
CA GLY A 38 -0.02 -12.72 -5.23
C GLY A 38 0.37 -11.37 -4.62
N GLU A 39 1.66 -11.04 -4.56
CA GLU A 39 2.14 -9.74 -4.10
C GLU A 39 2.13 -8.72 -5.26
N ASP A 40 3.02 -8.90 -6.23
CA ASP A 40 3.18 -8.00 -7.38
C ASP A 40 1.99 -8.07 -8.35
N GLU A 41 1.47 -9.27 -8.61
CA GLU A 41 0.37 -9.48 -9.55
C GLU A 41 -0.94 -8.82 -9.05
N ALA A 42 -1.13 -8.77 -7.72
CA ALA A 42 -2.25 -8.07 -7.10
C ALA A 42 -2.18 -6.54 -7.30
N ASN A 43 -0.97 -5.96 -7.28
CA ASN A 43 -0.75 -4.55 -7.55
C ASN A 43 -0.96 -4.21 -9.04
N TYR A 44 -0.56 -5.10 -9.94
CA TYR A 44 -0.83 -4.92 -11.38
C TYR A 44 -2.34 -4.89 -11.68
N ALA A 45 -3.14 -5.67 -10.94
CA ALA A 45 -4.58 -5.77 -11.12
C ALA A 45 -5.36 -4.50 -10.72
N LEU A 46 -4.71 -3.46 -10.18
CA LEU A 46 -5.38 -2.21 -9.78
C LEU A 46 -6.09 -1.51 -10.94
N ALA A 47 -5.53 -1.58 -12.16
CA ALA A 47 -6.16 -1.01 -13.35
C ALA A 47 -7.44 -1.75 -13.78
N TRP A 48 -7.71 -2.93 -13.20
CA TRP A 48 -8.80 -3.81 -13.60
C TRP A 48 -10.07 -3.52 -12.80
N PHE A 49 -9.94 -2.93 -11.60
CA PHE A 49 -11.09 -2.55 -10.76
C PHE A 49 -12.05 -1.58 -11.47
N PRO A 50 -11.60 -0.47 -12.09
CA PRO A 50 -12.49 0.41 -12.85
C PRO A 50 -13.15 -0.33 -14.02
N HIS A 51 -12.43 -1.21 -14.69
CA HIS A 51 -13.01 -2.01 -15.77
C HIS A 51 -14.15 -2.90 -15.25
N TYR A 52 -13.92 -3.64 -14.16
CA TYR A 52 -14.97 -4.47 -13.55
C TYR A 52 -16.18 -3.65 -13.11
N LEU A 53 -15.99 -2.51 -12.45
CA LEU A 53 -17.09 -1.63 -11.99
C LEU A 53 -17.95 -1.12 -13.16
N ILE A 54 -17.35 -0.97 -14.34
CA ILE A 54 -18.04 -0.52 -15.55
C ILE A 54 -18.72 -1.69 -16.30
N THR A 55 -18.07 -2.85 -16.35
CA THR A 55 -18.50 -3.95 -17.23
C THR A 55 -19.27 -5.06 -16.54
N GLY A 56 -19.06 -5.25 -15.23
CA GLY A 56 -19.56 -6.40 -14.48
C GLY A 56 -18.99 -7.74 -14.97
N ASP A 57 -17.84 -7.74 -15.66
CA ASP A 57 -17.27 -8.97 -16.22
C ASP A 57 -16.85 -9.94 -15.08
N ALA A 58 -17.62 -11.02 -14.94
CA ALA A 58 -17.40 -12.03 -13.89
C ALA A 58 -16.03 -12.71 -13.99
N THR A 59 -15.39 -12.72 -15.17
CA THR A 59 -14.04 -13.28 -15.32
C THR A 59 -12.99 -12.45 -14.60
N VAL A 60 -13.19 -11.13 -14.53
CA VAL A 60 -12.31 -10.22 -13.78
C VAL A 60 -12.47 -10.45 -12.28
N LEU A 61 -13.70 -10.60 -11.80
CA LEU A 61 -13.96 -10.91 -10.40
C LEU A 61 -13.36 -12.26 -9.99
N GLN A 62 -13.51 -13.29 -10.83
CA GLN A 62 -12.91 -14.60 -10.61
C GLN A 62 -11.36 -14.52 -10.58
N HIS A 63 -10.78 -13.67 -11.42
CA HIS A 63 -9.34 -13.46 -11.39
C HIS A 63 -8.90 -12.75 -10.10
N PHE A 64 -9.65 -11.75 -9.62
CA PHE A 64 -9.35 -11.14 -8.32
C PHE A 64 -9.39 -12.16 -7.18
N ASP A 65 -10.33 -13.10 -7.19
CA ASP A 65 -10.37 -14.18 -6.19
C ASP A 65 -9.15 -15.10 -6.28
N THR A 66 -8.68 -15.39 -7.51
CA THR A 66 -7.42 -16.12 -7.73
C THR A 66 -6.23 -15.36 -7.13
N LEU A 67 -6.12 -14.05 -7.39
CA LEU A 67 -5.04 -13.21 -6.85
C LEU A 67 -5.09 -13.12 -5.32
N LYS A 68 -6.28 -12.95 -4.74
CA LYS A 68 -6.48 -12.98 -3.28
C LYS A 68 -6.05 -14.31 -2.68
N THR A 69 -6.37 -15.42 -3.35
CA THR A 69 -5.97 -16.77 -2.92
C THR A 69 -4.45 -16.95 -2.98
N ALA A 70 -3.80 -16.44 -4.04
CA ALA A 70 -2.34 -16.45 -4.16
C ALA A 70 -1.69 -15.60 -3.04
N LEU A 71 -2.21 -14.40 -2.80
CA LEU A 71 -1.76 -13.52 -1.70
C LEU A 71 -1.90 -14.20 -0.33
N LEU A 72 -3.03 -14.86 -0.06
CA LEU A 72 -3.23 -15.65 1.15
C LEU A 72 -2.20 -16.78 1.28
N GLY A 73 -1.87 -17.43 0.16
CA GLY A 73 -0.82 -18.45 0.09
C GLY A 73 0.55 -17.88 0.48
N TRP A 74 0.95 -16.75 -0.12
CA TRP A 74 2.18 -16.04 0.22
C TRP A 74 2.23 -15.65 1.70
N VAL A 75 1.19 -14.99 2.23
CA VAL A 75 1.16 -14.60 3.65
C VAL A 75 1.36 -15.82 4.58
N LYS A 76 0.75 -16.96 4.26
CA LYS A 76 0.88 -18.18 5.06
C LYS A 76 2.28 -18.80 5.02
N ARG A 77 2.99 -18.67 3.90
CA ARG A 77 4.33 -19.29 3.72
C ARG A 77 5.45 -18.38 4.22
N ASP A 78 5.35 -17.10 3.87
CA ASP A 78 6.49 -16.19 3.83
C ASP A 78 6.36 -15.06 4.85
N CYS A 79 5.16 -14.78 5.38
CA CYS A 79 4.92 -13.74 6.37
C CYS A 79 4.76 -14.28 7.80
N VAL A 80 4.92 -13.37 8.77
CA VAL A 80 4.60 -13.59 10.19
C VAL A 80 3.82 -12.35 10.65
N HIS A 81 2.54 -12.51 10.96
CA HIS A 81 1.64 -11.39 11.32
C HIS A 81 1.63 -10.26 10.28
N GLY A 82 1.04 -10.55 9.12
CA GLY A 82 0.88 -9.60 8.01
C GLY A 82 2.12 -9.38 7.14
N TYR A 83 3.33 -9.30 7.70
CA TYR A 83 4.53 -8.91 6.93
C TYR A 83 5.59 -10.01 6.89
N GLU A 84 6.40 -10.03 5.84
CA GLU A 84 7.61 -10.83 5.79
C GLU A 84 8.52 -10.53 7.01
N PRO A 85 9.32 -11.51 7.47
CA PRO A 85 10.30 -11.31 8.53
C PRO A 85 11.19 -10.07 8.35
N LYS A 86 11.50 -9.75 7.09
CA LYS A 86 12.26 -8.58 6.68
C LYS A 86 11.52 -7.91 5.52
N ALA A 87 10.92 -6.76 5.79
CA ALA A 87 10.24 -5.92 4.82
C ALA A 87 10.59 -4.45 5.07
N GLU A 88 10.32 -3.61 4.09
CA GLU A 88 10.48 -2.16 4.22
C GLU A 88 9.18 -1.42 3.90
N ALA A 89 9.08 -0.17 4.34
CA ALA A 89 7.84 0.59 4.40
C ALA A 89 7.21 0.93 3.03
N HIS A 90 7.92 0.78 1.92
CA HIS A 90 7.43 1.05 0.56
C HIS A 90 6.67 -0.14 -0.02
N HIS A 91 7.33 -1.28 -0.24
CA HIS A 91 6.79 -2.46 -0.93
C HIS A 91 5.99 -3.36 0.01
N GLY A 92 6.49 -3.59 1.24
CA GLY A 92 5.83 -4.50 2.19
C GLY A 92 4.33 -4.21 2.41
N PRO A 93 3.90 -2.94 2.51
CA PRO A 93 2.47 -2.62 2.68
C PRO A 93 1.61 -2.68 1.41
N GLU A 94 2.19 -2.82 0.21
CA GLU A 94 1.45 -2.62 -1.05
C GLU A 94 0.24 -3.55 -1.23
N PRO A 95 0.35 -4.88 -1.00
CA PRO A 95 -0.79 -5.77 -1.17
C PRO A 95 -1.96 -5.43 -0.23
N PHE A 96 -1.63 -5.02 1.00
CA PHE A 96 -2.58 -4.68 2.06
C PHE A 96 -3.21 -3.30 1.88
N LEU A 97 -2.51 -2.39 1.21
CA LEU A 97 -2.98 -1.03 0.95
C LEU A 97 -3.77 -0.92 -0.35
N LEU A 98 -3.25 -1.54 -1.41
CA LEU A 98 -3.69 -1.27 -2.77
C LEU A 98 -4.78 -2.27 -3.17
N PHE A 99 -4.45 -3.55 -3.20
CA PHE A 99 -5.36 -4.57 -3.70
C PHE A 99 -6.47 -4.93 -2.70
N LEU A 100 -6.10 -5.34 -1.48
CA LEU A 100 -7.04 -5.92 -0.52
C LEU A 100 -8.24 -5.02 -0.17
N PRO A 101 -8.07 -3.71 0.14
CA PRO A 101 -9.20 -2.86 0.49
C PRO A 101 -10.22 -2.70 -0.64
N ARG A 102 -9.74 -2.74 -1.90
CA ARG A 102 -10.61 -2.67 -3.08
C ARG A 102 -11.32 -3.99 -3.31
N TYR A 103 -10.62 -5.11 -3.16
CA TYR A 103 -11.22 -6.45 -3.24
C TYR A 103 -12.32 -6.65 -2.20
N ILE A 104 -12.07 -6.30 -0.94
CA ILE A 104 -13.07 -6.40 0.14
C ILE A 104 -14.28 -5.50 -0.15
N GLY A 105 -14.08 -4.33 -0.77
CA GLY A 105 -15.18 -3.48 -1.22
C GLY A 105 -16.10 -4.14 -2.27
N LEU A 106 -15.58 -5.08 -3.05
CA LEU A 106 -16.38 -5.88 -4.00
C LEU A 106 -16.94 -7.16 -3.36
N MET A 107 -16.20 -7.75 -2.42
CA MET A 107 -16.48 -9.03 -1.78
C MET A 107 -16.48 -8.87 -0.24
N PRO A 108 -17.45 -8.13 0.34
CA PRO A 108 -17.43 -7.78 1.76
C PRO A 108 -17.62 -8.98 2.70
N GLU A 109 -18.19 -10.07 2.20
CA GLU A 109 -18.41 -11.31 2.97
C GLU A 109 -17.16 -12.22 2.99
N ASP A 110 -16.09 -11.86 2.27
CA ASP A 110 -14.83 -12.61 2.31
C ASP A 110 -14.07 -12.31 3.60
N THR A 111 -14.28 -13.17 4.59
CA THR A 111 -13.62 -13.07 5.89
C THR A 111 -12.13 -13.33 5.81
N GLU A 112 -11.63 -14.12 4.85
CA GLU A 112 -10.19 -14.37 4.72
C GLU A 112 -9.45 -13.10 4.26
N ALA A 113 -10.02 -12.39 3.27
CA ALA A 113 -9.47 -11.11 2.84
C ALA A 113 -9.46 -10.07 3.98
N THR A 114 -10.52 -10.07 4.79
CA THR A 114 -10.61 -9.20 5.98
C THR A 114 -9.57 -9.57 7.04
N MET A 115 -9.33 -10.87 7.27
CA MET A 115 -8.27 -11.35 8.16
C MET A 115 -6.87 -10.93 7.68
N LEU A 116 -6.59 -11.03 6.38
CA LEU A 116 -5.30 -10.58 5.82
C LEU A 116 -5.05 -9.08 6.05
N LEU A 117 -6.05 -8.24 5.78
CA LEU A 117 -5.95 -6.79 5.97
C LEU A 117 -5.76 -6.45 7.46
N THR A 118 -6.50 -7.12 8.34
CA THR A 118 -6.46 -6.83 9.77
C THR A 118 -5.16 -7.28 10.42
N ASP A 119 -4.62 -8.45 10.07
CA ASP A 119 -3.33 -8.94 10.56
C ASP A 119 -2.18 -7.98 10.18
N ALA A 120 -2.16 -7.49 8.94
CA ALA A 120 -1.23 -6.41 8.55
C ALA A 120 -1.48 -5.11 9.32
N ALA A 121 -2.73 -4.73 9.57
CA ALA A 121 -3.05 -3.54 10.34
C ALA A 121 -2.64 -3.67 11.83
N GLU A 122 -2.58 -4.88 12.40
CA GLU A 122 -2.16 -5.08 13.79
C GLU A 122 -0.69 -4.74 14.02
N HIS A 123 0.15 -4.98 13.02
CA HIS A 123 1.55 -4.60 13.05
C HIS A 123 1.75 -3.08 13.16
N ILE A 124 0.88 -2.27 12.53
CA ILE A 124 1.00 -0.80 12.47
C ILE A 124 0.97 -0.15 13.85
N GLY A 125 0.11 -0.66 14.74
CA GLY A 125 -0.05 -0.13 16.09
C GLY A 125 0.77 -0.84 17.16
N ASN A 126 1.71 -1.71 16.79
CA ASN A 126 2.40 -2.62 17.71
C ASN A 126 1.41 -3.46 18.56
N TRP A 127 0.28 -3.90 17.98
CA TRP A 127 -0.77 -4.61 18.75
C TRP A 127 -0.55 -6.12 18.87
N VAL A 128 0.51 -6.64 18.25
CA VAL A 128 0.95 -8.04 18.38
C VAL A 128 2.15 -8.10 19.33
N PRO A 129 1.99 -8.61 20.57
CA PRO A 129 3.05 -8.57 21.60
C PRO A 129 4.35 -9.29 21.21
N GLU A 130 4.27 -10.31 20.36
CA GLU A 130 5.40 -11.11 19.91
C GLU A 130 6.25 -10.39 18.86
N ILE A 131 5.72 -9.33 18.25
CA ILE A 131 6.38 -8.58 17.20
C ILE A 131 7.10 -7.37 17.80
N PRO A 132 8.40 -7.18 17.51
CA PRO A 132 9.13 -6.01 17.98
C PRO A 132 8.41 -4.70 17.63
N PRO A 133 8.30 -3.75 18.59
CA PRO A 133 7.64 -2.49 18.32
C PRO A 133 8.47 -1.66 17.35
N TRP A 134 7.77 -0.95 16.46
CA TRP A 134 8.39 -0.06 15.48
C TRP A 134 7.72 1.32 15.41
N TYR A 135 6.52 1.46 15.97
CA TYR A 135 5.89 2.77 16.22
C TYR A 135 6.23 3.29 17.63
N ASP A 136 6.83 4.47 17.72
CA ASP A 136 7.11 5.20 18.95
C ASP A 136 5.89 6.05 19.33
N TYR A 137 5.14 5.59 20.33
CA TYR A 137 3.95 6.26 20.85
C TYR A 137 4.24 7.54 21.64
N ASP A 138 5.48 7.80 22.06
CA ASP A 138 5.82 9.04 22.76
C ASP A 138 6.12 10.16 21.75
N ARG A 139 6.79 9.82 20.64
CA ARG A 139 7.13 10.77 19.56
C ARG A 139 6.09 10.87 18.44
N ASP A 140 5.17 9.90 18.36
CA ASP A 140 4.27 9.68 17.23
C ASP A 140 5.05 9.57 15.90
N THR A 141 6.08 8.72 15.89
CA THR A 141 6.95 8.42 14.74
C THR A 141 7.16 6.93 14.60
N PHE A 142 7.54 6.47 13.42
CA PHE A 142 8.11 5.15 13.23
C PHE A 142 9.62 5.20 13.42
N ILE A 143 10.22 4.13 13.92
CA ILE A 143 11.66 4.07 14.22
C ILE A 143 12.56 3.99 12.98
N GLY A 144 11.97 3.88 11.79
CA GLY A 144 12.69 3.92 10.51
C GLY A 144 12.00 3.17 9.38
N TYR A 145 12.78 2.85 8.36
CA TYR A 145 12.34 2.27 7.09
C TYR A 145 11.92 0.80 7.16
N ASN A 146 12.57 0.00 8.01
CA ASN A 146 12.33 -1.44 8.11
C ASN A 146 11.09 -1.72 8.98
N ILE A 147 10.16 -2.50 8.43
CA ILE A 147 8.87 -2.88 9.06
C ILE A 147 8.69 -4.39 9.16
N GLY A 148 9.75 -5.17 8.91
CA GLY A 148 9.65 -6.63 8.92
C GLY A 148 9.21 -7.14 10.28
N SER A 149 8.40 -8.20 10.30
CA SER A 149 7.84 -8.77 11.53
C SER A 149 8.87 -9.38 12.49
N LYS A 150 10.10 -9.62 12.02
CA LYS A 150 11.24 -10.06 12.88
C LYS A 150 12.40 -9.08 12.89
N ILE A 151 12.55 -8.27 11.85
CA ILE A 151 13.66 -7.33 11.68
C ILE A 151 13.10 -5.92 11.48
N VAL A 152 12.96 -5.21 12.59
CA VAL A 152 12.57 -3.78 12.65
C VAL A 152 13.76 -2.87 13.00
N THR A 153 14.95 -3.43 13.18
CA THR A 153 16.14 -2.64 13.53
C THR A 153 16.51 -1.69 12.38
N ASN A 154 16.67 -0.42 12.72
CA ASN A 154 17.10 0.61 11.80
C ASN A 154 18.41 1.20 12.31
N ASP A 155 19.47 1.09 11.50
CA ASP A 155 20.72 1.80 11.76
C ASP A 155 20.51 3.32 11.53
N GLU A 156 21.47 4.17 11.89
CA GLU A 156 21.38 5.63 11.69
C GLU A 156 20.99 6.05 10.26
N LYS A 157 21.32 5.22 9.27
CA LYS A 157 21.01 5.43 7.84
C LYS A 157 19.57 5.07 7.45
N ASP A 158 18.79 4.48 8.34
CA ASP A 158 17.42 3.99 8.13
C ASP A 158 16.41 4.61 9.12
N ALA A 159 16.90 5.26 10.18
CA ALA A 159 16.09 5.84 11.25
C ALA A 159 15.48 7.20 10.87
N TYR A 160 14.60 7.20 9.86
CA TYR A 160 13.92 8.40 9.35
C TYR A 160 12.43 8.19 9.19
N GLU A 161 11.68 9.28 9.39
CA GLU A 161 10.29 9.40 8.98
C GLU A 161 10.21 9.84 7.52
N MET A 162 9.45 9.11 6.72
CA MET A 162 9.34 9.34 5.28
C MET A 162 7.90 9.46 4.79
N ALA A 163 7.72 9.83 3.53
CA ALA A 163 6.39 9.93 2.92
C ALA A 163 5.70 8.56 2.87
N GLU A 164 6.45 7.46 2.73
CA GLU A 164 5.90 6.10 2.68
C GLU A 164 5.10 5.73 3.93
N HIS A 165 5.42 6.33 5.08
CA HIS A 165 4.69 6.08 6.33
C HIS A 165 3.22 6.55 6.30
N PHE A 166 2.83 7.39 5.33
CA PHE A 166 1.42 7.71 5.10
C PHE A 166 0.57 6.50 4.71
N ARG A 167 1.19 5.48 4.09
CA ARG A 167 0.52 4.24 3.67
C ARG A 167 -0.19 3.56 4.83
N PHE A 168 0.36 3.64 6.03
CA PHE A 168 -0.20 3.01 7.23
C PHE A 168 -1.52 3.64 7.70
N ILE A 169 -1.71 4.95 7.45
CA ILE A 169 -3.00 5.62 7.72
C ILE A 169 -4.09 5.00 6.87
N HIS A 170 -3.82 4.73 5.60
CA HIS A 170 -4.79 4.15 4.69
C HIS A 170 -5.15 2.71 5.09
N ILE A 171 -4.16 1.89 5.49
CA ILE A 171 -4.40 0.52 5.97
C ILE A 171 -5.24 0.55 7.25
N ALA A 172 -4.91 1.40 8.21
CA ALA A 172 -5.68 1.54 9.44
C ALA A 172 -7.13 2.01 9.17
N ILE A 173 -7.34 2.97 8.26
CA ILE A 173 -8.71 3.38 7.88
C ILE A 173 -9.46 2.24 7.20
N ALA A 174 -8.80 1.47 6.33
CA ALA A 174 -9.40 0.31 5.69
C ALA A 174 -9.80 -0.76 6.73
N ALA A 175 -8.90 -1.10 7.66
CA ALA A 175 -9.17 -2.02 8.77
C ALA A 175 -10.34 -1.55 9.64
N SER A 176 -10.39 -0.26 9.99
CA SER A 176 -11.52 0.31 10.73
C SER A 176 -12.86 0.17 10.00
N ARG A 177 -12.87 0.39 8.68
CA ARG A 177 -14.09 0.28 7.86
C ARG A 177 -14.62 -1.15 7.79
N VAL A 178 -13.75 -2.15 7.73
CA VAL A 178 -14.15 -3.56 7.56
C VAL A 178 -14.46 -4.24 8.90
N THR A 179 -13.81 -3.83 9.99
CA THR A 179 -14.02 -4.42 11.33
C THR A 179 -14.99 -3.65 12.21
N GLY A 180 -15.11 -2.33 11.99
CA GLY A 180 -15.78 -1.42 12.93
C GLY A 180 -14.99 -1.12 14.20
N GLU A 181 -13.77 -1.62 14.35
CA GLU A 181 -12.97 -1.41 15.56
C GLU A 181 -12.39 0.02 15.61
N GLU A 182 -12.64 0.71 16.71
CA GLU A 182 -12.23 2.11 16.89
C GLU A 182 -10.70 2.27 16.98
N ARG A 183 -9.97 1.27 17.47
CA ARG A 183 -8.51 1.34 17.69
C ARG A 183 -7.76 1.80 16.43
N TYR A 184 -8.19 1.28 15.27
CA TYR A 184 -7.58 1.61 13.98
C TYR A 184 -7.82 3.07 13.59
N LEU A 185 -9.04 3.57 13.75
CA LEU A 185 -9.39 4.96 13.45
C LEU A 185 -8.71 5.92 14.43
N THR A 186 -8.68 5.58 15.72
CA THR A 186 -7.99 6.37 16.76
C THR A 186 -6.51 6.49 16.43
N TRP A 187 -5.85 5.39 16.06
CA TRP A 187 -4.44 5.42 15.65
C TRP A 187 -4.22 6.25 14.39
N ALA A 188 -5.06 6.06 13.35
CA ALA A 188 -4.97 6.81 12.10
C ALA A 188 -5.11 8.32 12.30
N LEU A 189 -6.04 8.76 13.15
CA LEU A 189 -6.23 10.16 13.50
C LEU A 189 -5.07 10.72 14.33
N ARG A 190 -4.51 9.92 15.24
CA ARG A 190 -3.36 10.30 16.06
C ARG A 190 -2.12 10.56 15.21
N TYR A 191 -1.68 9.56 14.45
CA TYR A 191 -0.51 9.69 13.58
C TYR A 191 -0.74 10.73 12.47
N GLY A 192 -1.92 10.70 11.83
CA GLY A 192 -2.30 11.64 10.79
C GLY A 192 -2.29 13.09 11.25
N ARG A 193 -2.77 13.39 12.47
CA ARG A 193 -2.69 14.73 13.06
C ARG A 193 -1.25 15.18 13.22
N LYS A 194 -0.39 14.36 13.84
CA LYS A 194 1.02 14.69 14.04
C LYS A 194 1.71 14.98 12.71
N ARG A 195 1.43 14.18 11.68
CA ARG A 195 2.00 14.35 10.35
C ARG A 195 1.51 15.63 9.68
N ALA A 196 0.23 15.97 9.79
CA ALA A 196 -0.33 17.22 9.28
C ALA A 196 0.29 18.45 9.96
N GLU A 197 0.46 18.41 11.29
CA GLU A 197 1.16 19.47 12.04
C GLU A 197 2.60 19.68 11.54
N ARG A 198 3.33 18.60 11.27
CA ARG A 198 4.69 18.68 10.68
C ARG A 198 4.67 19.31 9.29
N LEU A 199 3.74 18.90 8.42
CA LEU A 199 3.64 19.44 7.05
C LEU A 199 3.28 20.93 7.04
N ILE A 200 2.37 21.37 7.91
CA ILE A 200 1.99 22.79 8.03
C ILE A 200 3.16 23.63 8.55
N SER A 201 3.97 23.06 9.45
CA SER A 201 5.12 23.74 10.05
C SER A 201 6.39 23.66 9.20
N ALA A 202 6.36 22.91 8.09
CA ALA A 202 7.54 22.65 7.28
C ALA A 202 7.98 23.90 6.49
N PRO A 203 9.29 24.07 6.26
CA PRO A 203 9.80 25.12 5.38
C PRO A 203 9.46 24.86 3.91
N ASP A 204 9.66 25.88 3.07
CA ASP A 204 9.68 25.77 1.61
C ASP A 204 11.14 25.84 1.13
N PRO A 205 11.67 24.85 0.39
CA PRO A 205 10.99 23.66 -0.12
C PRO A 205 10.62 22.63 0.95
N MET A 206 9.53 21.89 0.69
CA MET A 206 9.06 20.80 1.56
C MET A 206 10.17 19.76 1.76
N PRO A 207 10.48 19.37 3.01
CA PRO A 207 11.43 18.30 3.30
C PRO A 207 11.06 16.96 2.65
N LEU A 208 12.07 16.20 2.25
CA LEU A 208 11.91 14.86 1.69
C LEU A 208 11.88 13.77 2.77
N LEU A 209 12.61 13.99 3.86
CA LEU A 209 12.69 13.12 5.04
C LEU A 209 12.61 13.95 6.31
N TRP A 210 12.31 13.29 7.42
CA TRP A 210 12.44 13.86 8.76
C TRP A 210 13.27 12.93 9.65
N THR A 211 14.09 13.49 10.51
CA THR A 211 14.66 12.75 11.63
C THR A 211 13.54 12.31 12.57
N LEU A 212 13.82 11.36 13.46
CA LEU A 212 12.84 10.90 14.46
C LEU A 212 12.42 12.01 15.45
N ASP A 213 13.25 13.04 15.61
CA ASP A 213 12.96 14.22 16.43
C ASP A 213 12.22 15.31 15.64
N GLY A 214 11.96 15.09 14.34
CA GLY A 214 11.12 15.95 13.50
C GLY A 214 11.87 17.04 12.72
N GLU A 215 13.20 16.97 12.63
CA GLU A 215 13.98 17.87 11.78
C GLU A 215 13.86 17.44 10.31
N GLY A 216 13.40 18.34 9.44
CA GLY A 216 13.20 18.06 8.02
C GLY A 216 14.49 18.21 7.20
N PHE A 217 14.76 17.24 6.32
CA PHE A 217 15.89 17.26 5.39
C PHE A 217 15.44 17.59 3.97
N ASP A 218 16.09 18.58 3.37
CA ASP A 218 15.93 18.94 1.96
C ASP A 218 16.75 18.03 1.02
N GLU A 219 16.65 18.27 -0.28
CA GLU A 219 17.37 17.49 -1.29
C GLU A 219 18.90 17.57 -1.13
N ALA A 220 19.44 18.74 -0.77
CA ALA A 220 20.88 18.90 -0.56
C ALA A 220 21.39 18.04 0.61
N THR A 221 20.68 18.08 1.73
CA THR A 221 20.99 17.31 2.94
C THR A 221 20.85 15.80 2.70
N VAL A 222 19.79 15.38 2.00
CA VAL A 222 19.58 13.99 1.59
C VAL A 222 20.75 13.51 0.72
N ASN A 223 21.22 14.35 -0.19
CA ASN A 223 22.35 14.01 -1.06
C ASN A 223 23.67 13.91 -0.30
N GLU A 224 23.97 14.88 0.56
CA GLU A 224 25.17 14.89 1.40
C GLU A 224 25.26 13.65 2.28
N LYS A 225 24.13 13.23 2.86
CA LYS A 225 24.04 12.06 3.75
C LYS A 225 23.86 10.73 3.01
N ASN A 226 23.84 10.71 1.68
CA ASN A 226 23.61 9.52 0.86
C ASN A 226 22.30 8.77 1.19
N LEU A 227 21.21 9.52 1.42
CA LEU A 227 19.89 8.99 1.81
C LEU A 227 18.91 8.83 0.64
N GLN A 228 19.37 8.92 -0.61
CA GLN A 228 18.50 8.94 -1.80
C GLN A 228 17.62 7.68 -1.94
N ARG A 229 18.04 6.56 -1.34
CA ARG A 229 17.27 5.31 -1.33
C ARG A 229 15.97 5.40 -0.52
N LEU A 230 15.87 6.33 0.44
CA LEU A 230 14.72 6.45 1.34
C LEU A 230 13.63 7.40 0.82
N VAL A 231 13.93 8.21 -0.19
CA VAL A 231 13.02 9.25 -0.70
C VAL A 231 12.29 8.82 -1.97
N GLY A 232 12.54 7.59 -2.45
CA GLY A 232 12.14 7.16 -3.78
C GLY A 232 12.94 7.92 -4.85
N LYS A 233 13.55 7.23 -5.80
CA LYS A 233 14.19 7.93 -6.92
C LYS A 233 13.11 8.61 -7.78
N PHE A 234 12.98 9.93 -7.69
CA PHE A 234 12.69 10.73 -8.88
C PHE A 234 13.97 10.77 -9.73
N ALA A 235 14.40 9.61 -10.25
CA ALA A 235 15.34 9.65 -11.36
C ALA A 235 14.57 10.22 -12.55
N PRO A 236 14.99 11.34 -13.17
CA PRO A 236 14.46 11.70 -14.46
C PRO A 236 14.78 10.54 -15.39
N HIS A 237 13.75 9.83 -15.86
CA HIS A 237 13.94 8.92 -16.98
C HIS A 237 14.52 9.74 -18.14
N PRO A 238 15.69 9.37 -18.70
CA PRO A 238 16.08 9.92 -19.97
C PRO A 238 14.99 9.53 -20.98
N ARG A 239 14.40 10.54 -21.61
CA ARG A 239 13.47 10.36 -22.73
C ARG A 239 14.17 9.74 -23.92
#